data_AF-A0A660YJH1-F1
#
_entry.id   AF-A0A660YJH1-F1
#
_cell.length_a   1.000
_cell.length_b   1.000
_cell.length_c   1.000
_cell.angle_alpha   90.00
_cell.angle_beta   90.00
_cell.angle_gamma   90.00
#
_symmetry.space_group_name_H-M   'P 1'
#
loop_
_entity.id
_entity.type
_entity.pdbx_description
1 polymer ?
#
loop_
_entity_poly.entity_id
_entity_poly.type
_entity_poly.pdbx_seq_one_letter_code
_entity_poly.pdbx_strand_id
1 'polypeptide(L)'
;FSENNIVVFRKKGMALFSLVANYEKGKIEVSERNFHELIDYVKCSFEEKRLTFSKQFWRSYEKIKGYKPQYKSGSSELSIEKKAANSLKSLLKHKRDELNKTHIDFIGTLLKDIKHYKTLSINTLRKLVLSEKTNRDQYNELIQNIENLQRRIGSDYLNVILKRTTNINDDIIIAIENKTSE
;
A
#
# COMPACT_ATOMS: atom_id res chain seq x y z
N PHE A 1 -23.69 10.15 -15.90
CA PHE A 1 -22.64 9.13 -16.13
C PHE A 1 -22.98 8.27 -17.35
N SER A 2 -21.99 7.63 -17.99
CA SER A 2 -22.19 6.79 -19.19
C SER A 2 -22.59 5.35 -18.88
N GLU A 3 -22.40 4.89 -17.64
CA GLU A 3 -22.65 3.52 -17.21
C GLU A 3 -23.23 3.48 -15.80
N ASN A 4 -24.06 2.46 -15.53
CA ASN A 4 -24.58 2.18 -14.19
C ASN A 4 -23.54 1.39 -13.38
N ASN A 5 -23.01 1.99 -12.32
CA ASN A 5 -22.00 1.35 -11.49
C ASN A 5 -22.09 1.78 -10.03
N ILE A 6 -21.46 0.99 -9.15
CA ILE A 6 -21.25 1.37 -7.75
C ILE A 6 -19.79 1.42 -7.45
N VAL A 7 -19.45 2.53 -6.82
CA VAL A 7 -18.10 2.92 -6.51
C VAL A 7 -18.00 2.91 -5.00
N VAL A 8 -17.11 2.09 -4.47
CA VAL A 8 -16.84 2.03 -3.03
C VAL A 8 -15.38 2.36 -2.80
N PHE A 9 -15.18 3.40 -2.00
CA PHE A 9 -13.89 3.72 -1.43
C PHE A 9 -13.84 3.18 0.00
N ARG A 10 -13.00 2.16 0.21
CA ARG A 10 -12.84 1.54 1.53
C ARG A 10 -11.40 1.63 2.00
N LYS A 11 -11.25 1.78 3.30
CA LYS A 11 -9.99 1.62 3.99
C LYS A 11 -9.96 0.26 4.65
N LYS A 12 -8.93 -0.51 4.34
CA LYS A 12 -8.68 -1.81 4.99
C LYS A 12 -7.24 -1.82 5.50
N GLY A 13 -7.09 -1.79 6.82
CA GLY A 13 -5.82 -1.43 7.45
C GLY A 13 -5.30 -0.07 6.96
N MET A 14 -4.03 0.01 6.56
CA MET A 14 -3.42 1.25 6.05
C MET A 14 -3.68 1.50 4.57
N ALA A 15 -4.25 0.54 3.85
CA ALA A 15 -4.47 0.62 2.41
C ALA A 15 -5.87 1.17 2.09
N LEU A 16 -5.92 1.97 1.02
CA LEU A 16 -7.15 2.51 0.45
C LEU A 16 -7.43 1.74 -0.84
N PHE A 17 -8.68 1.32 -1.00
CA PHE A 17 -9.13 0.54 -2.15
C PHE A 17 -10.29 1.26 -2.81
N SER A 18 -10.14 1.51 -4.11
CA SER A 18 -11.22 1.99 -4.97
C SER A 18 -11.79 0.80 -5.71
N LEU A 19 -13.02 0.42 -5.41
CA LEU A 19 -13.69 -0.71 -6.02
C LEU A 19 -14.86 -0.21 -6.86
N VAL A 20 -14.93 -0.67 -8.10
CA VAL A 20 -16.03 -0.38 -9.01
C VAL A 20 -16.72 -1.70 -9.34
N ALA A 21 -18.02 -1.74 -9.11
CA ALA A 21 -18.87 -2.83 -9.52
C ALA A 21 -19.79 -2.37 -10.65
N ASN A 22 -19.64 -3.01 -11.81
CA ASN A 22 -20.47 -2.76 -12.99
C ASN A 22 -21.60 -3.78 -13.05
N TYR A 23 -22.77 -3.34 -13.53
CA TYR A 23 -23.95 -4.19 -13.73
C TYR A 23 -24.36 -4.20 -15.20
N GLU A 24 -23.75 -5.08 -15.97
CA GLU A 24 -24.20 -5.39 -17.32
C GLU A 24 -24.92 -6.74 -17.34
N LYS A 25 -26.10 -6.78 -17.97
CA LYS A 25 -26.86 -8.01 -18.24
C LYS A 25 -27.07 -8.92 -17.01
N GLY A 26 -27.28 -8.32 -15.83
CA GLY A 26 -27.56 -9.03 -14.57
C GLY A 26 -26.35 -9.66 -13.88
N LYS A 27 -25.15 -9.55 -14.46
CA LYS A 27 -23.90 -9.98 -13.82
C LYS A 27 -23.25 -8.79 -13.13
N ILE A 28 -22.79 -9.01 -11.89
CA ILE A 28 -22.03 -8.03 -11.12
C ILE A 28 -20.56 -8.40 -11.22
N GLU A 29 -19.77 -7.54 -11.84
CA GLU A 29 -18.32 -7.70 -11.93
C GLU A 29 -17.64 -6.61 -11.09
N VAL A 30 -16.78 -7.03 -10.16
CA VAL A 30 -16.06 -6.12 -9.25
C VAL A 30 -14.62 -6.02 -9.72
N SER A 31 -14.16 -4.80 -9.92
CA SER A 31 -12.79 -4.47 -10.32
C SER A 31 -12.19 -3.45 -9.36
N GLU A 32 -10.88 -3.54 -9.13
CA GLU A 32 -10.13 -2.51 -8.43
C GLU A 32 -9.66 -1.44 -9.43
N ARG A 33 -9.76 -0.18 -9.01
CA ARG A 33 -9.35 1.00 -9.79
C ARG A 33 -8.33 1.79 -9.00
N ASN A 34 -7.54 2.59 -9.71
CA ASN A 34 -6.61 3.48 -9.03
C ASN A 34 -7.36 4.72 -8.47
N PHE A 35 -6.69 5.49 -7.61
CA PHE A 35 -7.31 6.66 -6.98
C PHE A 35 -7.64 7.77 -7.99
N HIS A 36 -6.90 7.91 -9.09
CA HIS A 36 -7.18 8.91 -10.11
C HIS A 36 -8.48 8.59 -10.86
N GLU A 37 -8.64 7.34 -11.30
CA GLU A 37 -9.86 6.84 -11.94
C GLU A 37 -11.08 6.99 -11.03
N LEU A 38 -10.91 6.78 -9.71
CA LEU A 38 -12.00 7.00 -8.75
C LEU A 38 -12.59 8.40 -8.85
N ILE A 39 -11.76 9.43 -9.01
CA ILE A 39 -12.24 10.82 -9.10
C ILE A 39 -13.18 10.99 -10.30
N ASP A 40 -12.88 10.34 -11.43
CA ASP A 40 -13.74 10.39 -12.61
C ASP A 40 -15.10 9.72 -12.39
N TYR A 41 -15.16 8.74 -11.51
CA TYR A 41 -16.41 8.05 -11.14
C TYR A 41 -17.24 8.79 -10.08
N VAL A 42 -16.67 9.75 -9.33
CA VAL A 42 -17.37 10.44 -8.25
C VAL A 42 -17.60 11.93 -8.52
N LYS A 43 -16.90 12.50 -9.51
CA LYS A 43 -17.09 13.90 -9.91
C LYS A 43 -18.49 14.11 -10.49
N CYS A 44 -19.14 15.17 -10.04
CA CYS A 44 -20.45 15.60 -10.50
C CYS A 44 -20.47 17.14 -10.57
N SER A 45 -21.44 17.69 -11.29
CA SER A 45 -21.67 19.14 -11.30
C SER A 45 -22.31 19.60 -9.99
N PHE A 46 -22.07 20.85 -9.58
CA PHE A 46 -22.72 21.43 -8.39
C PHE A 46 -24.24 21.39 -8.47
N GLU A 47 -24.80 21.54 -9.67
CA GLU A 47 -26.25 21.54 -9.93
C GLU A 47 -26.85 20.13 -10.09
N GLU A 48 -26.02 19.08 -10.00
CA GLU A 48 -26.48 17.71 -10.22
C GLU A 48 -27.35 17.23 -9.04
N LYS A 49 -28.60 16.87 -9.35
CA LYS A 49 -29.57 16.46 -8.33
C LYS A 49 -29.22 15.10 -7.75
N ARG A 50 -29.36 14.99 -6.43
CA ARG A 50 -29.24 13.71 -5.73
C ARG A 50 -30.33 12.73 -6.18
N LEU A 51 -29.91 11.52 -6.54
CA LEU A 51 -30.80 10.39 -6.83
C LEU A 51 -30.94 9.46 -5.63
N THR A 52 -32.09 8.80 -5.50
CA THR A 52 -32.29 7.74 -4.51
C THR A 52 -31.59 6.46 -4.96
N PHE A 53 -31.10 5.64 -4.02
CA PHE A 53 -30.46 4.37 -4.36
C PHE A 53 -31.42 3.39 -5.04
N SER A 54 -30.93 2.60 -6.00
CA SER A 54 -31.71 1.52 -6.61
C SER A 54 -31.73 0.27 -5.73
N LYS A 55 -32.60 -0.69 -6.05
CA LYS A 55 -32.56 -2.03 -5.45
C LYS A 55 -31.27 -2.79 -5.79
N GLN A 56 -30.65 -2.48 -6.93
CA GLN A 56 -29.38 -3.07 -7.37
C GLN A 56 -28.21 -2.61 -6.49
N PHE A 57 -28.37 -1.48 -5.79
CA PHE A 57 -27.37 -0.94 -4.89
C PHE A 57 -26.88 -1.94 -3.86
N TRP A 58 -27.80 -2.41 -3.03
CA TRP A 58 -27.48 -3.28 -1.91
C TRP A 58 -26.88 -4.62 -2.34
N ARG A 59 -27.40 -5.22 -3.42
CA ARG A 59 -26.89 -6.51 -3.96
C ARG A 59 -25.42 -6.43 -4.32
N SER A 60 -25.01 -5.28 -4.83
CA SER A 60 -23.68 -5.10 -5.38
C SER A 60 -22.70 -4.57 -4.36
N TYR A 61 -23.17 -3.72 -3.45
CA TYR A 61 -22.47 -3.34 -2.24
C TYR A 61 -22.05 -4.58 -1.42
N GLU A 62 -22.94 -5.55 -1.22
CA GLU A 62 -22.61 -6.80 -0.52
C GLU A 62 -21.54 -7.62 -1.27
N LYS A 63 -21.58 -7.66 -2.61
CA LYS A 63 -20.51 -8.31 -3.40
C LYS A 63 -19.16 -7.60 -3.26
N ILE A 64 -19.14 -6.27 -3.27
CA ILE A 64 -17.92 -5.48 -3.04
C ILE A 64 -17.36 -5.75 -1.64
N LYS A 65 -18.23 -5.81 -0.62
CA LYS A 65 -17.83 -6.10 0.76
C LYS A 65 -17.10 -7.46 0.86
N GLY A 66 -17.60 -8.47 0.14
CA GLY A 66 -16.97 -9.79 0.04
C GLY A 66 -15.75 -9.88 -0.90
N TYR A 67 -15.47 -8.85 -1.70
CA TYR A 67 -14.40 -8.90 -2.70
C TYR A 67 -13.01 -8.96 -2.05
N LYS A 68 -12.29 -10.03 -2.37
CA LYS A 68 -10.86 -10.22 -2.06
C LYS A 68 -10.07 -10.08 -3.35
N PRO A 69 -9.25 -9.02 -3.51
CA PRO A 69 -8.40 -8.89 -4.69
C PRO A 69 -7.47 -10.10 -4.79
N GLN A 70 -7.44 -10.73 -5.96
CA GLN A 70 -6.50 -11.80 -6.28
C GLN A 70 -5.21 -11.16 -6.78
N TYR A 71 -4.40 -10.62 -5.88
CA TYR A 71 -3.04 -10.24 -6.25
C TYR A 71 -2.26 -11.52 -6.52
N LYS A 72 -1.78 -11.69 -7.76
CA LYS A 72 -0.69 -12.64 -8.02
C LYS A 72 0.52 -12.04 -7.34
N SER A 73 0.86 -12.52 -6.13
CA SER A 73 2.11 -12.15 -5.47
C SER A 73 3.26 -12.55 -6.39
N GLY A 74 3.75 -11.59 -7.18
CA GLY A 74 4.86 -11.80 -8.08
C GLY A 74 6.07 -12.24 -7.26
N SER A 75 6.75 -13.30 -7.69
CA SER A 75 7.99 -13.78 -7.09
C SER A 75 9.06 -12.68 -6.94
N SER A 76 8.94 -11.58 -7.70
CA SER A 76 9.81 -10.41 -7.70
C SER A 76 9.75 -9.60 -6.41
N GLU A 77 8.58 -9.37 -5.81
CA GLU A 77 8.45 -8.65 -4.54
C GLU A 77 9.12 -9.45 -3.41
N LEU A 78 8.75 -10.73 -3.29
CA LEU A 78 9.39 -11.67 -2.35
C LEU A 78 10.91 -11.76 -2.53
N SER A 79 11.42 -11.49 -3.73
CA SER A 79 12.86 -11.44 -3.99
C SER A 79 13.53 -10.18 -3.44
N ILE A 80 12.88 -9.00 -3.52
CA ILE A 80 13.51 -7.74 -3.10
C ILE A 80 13.55 -7.61 -1.58
N GLU A 81 12.51 -8.05 -0.86
CA GLU A 81 12.54 -8.07 0.61
C GLU A 81 13.67 -8.95 1.14
N LYS A 82 13.83 -10.14 0.56
CA LYS A 82 14.91 -11.08 0.92
C LYS A 82 16.28 -10.46 0.65
N LYS A 83 16.47 -9.83 -0.53
CA LYS A 83 17.74 -9.16 -0.89
C LYS A 83 18.06 -8.02 0.08
N ALA A 84 17.09 -7.18 0.41
CA ALA A 84 17.28 -6.07 1.36
C ALA A 84 17.61 -6.59 2.76
N ALA A 85 16.86 -7.57 3.27
CA ALA A 85 17.13 -8.17 4.58
C ALA A 85 18.52 -8.82 4.65
N ASN A 86 18.94 -9.50 3.59
CA ASN A 86 20.28 -10.11 3.52
C ASN A 86 21.38 -9.05 3.47
N SER A 87 21.18 -7.96 2.73
CA SER A 87 22.10 -6.82 2.65
C SER A 87 22.32 -6.17 4.02
N LEU A 88 21.23 -5.90 4.74
CA LEU A 88 21.28 -5.36 6.11
C LEU A 88 22.00 -6.30 7.09
N LYS A 89 21.74 -7.61 7.01
CA LYS A 89 22.45 -8.62 7.82
C LYS A 89 23.94 -8.68 7.47
N SER A 90 24.28 -8.59 6.18
CA SER A 90 25.65 -8.58 5.70
C SER A 90 26.40 -7.37 6.25
N LEU A 91 25.79 -6.18 6.21
CA LEU A 91 26.34 -4.96 6.80
C LEU A 91 26.63 -5.12 8.30
N LEU A 92 25.66 -5.62 9.07
CA LEU A 92 25.85 -5.88 10.50
C LEU A 92 26.91 -6.94 10.81
N LYS A 93 27.17 -7.87 9.89
CA LYS A 93 28.19 -8.92 10.06
C LYS A 93 29.59 -8.42 9.73
N HIS A 94 29.73 -7.66 8.64
CA HIS A 94 31.03 -7.35 8.06
C HIS A 94 31.54 -5.95 8.38
N LYS A 95 30.65 -5.00 8.69
CA LYS A 95 30.96 -3.57 8.85
C LYS A 95 30.37 -2.99 10.13
N ARG A 96 30.18 -3.82 11.15
CA ARG A 96 29.56 -3.41 12.42
C ARG A 96 30.33 -2.26 13.09
N ASP A 97 31.66 -2.30 13.02
CA ASP A 97 32.54 -1.32 13.66
C ASP A 97 32.47 0.07 13.00
N GLU A 98 31.94 0.14 11.77
CA GLU A 98 31.71 1.40 11.04
C GLU A 98 30.33 2.01 11.39
N LEU A 99 29.51 1.33 12.19
CA LEU A 99 28.16 1.77 12.56
C LEU A 99 28.12 2.27 14.00
N ASN A 100 27.47 3.43 14.22
CA ASN A 100 27.11 3.86 15.56
C ASN A 100 25.91 3.05 16.10
N LYS A 101 25.71 3.10 17.42
CA LYS A 101 24.61 2.39 18.10
C LYS A 101 23.23 2.70 17.50
N THR A 102 22.99 3.98 17.19
CA THR A 102 21.73 4.46 16.62
C THR A 102 21.41 3.85 15.25
N HIS A 103 22.44 3.64 14.41
CA HIS A 103 22.30 2.98 13.12
C HIS A 103 22.05 1.47 13.31
N ILE A 104 22.73 0.82 14.26
CA ILE A 104 22.51 -0.60 14.57
C ILE A 104 21.07 -0.84 15.03
N ASP A 105 20.56 -0.01 15.94
CA ASP A 105 19.19 -0.12 16.45
C ASP A 105 18.15 0.12 15.34
N PHE A 106 18.43 1.09 14.45
CA PHE A 106 17.57 1.37 13.31
C PHE A 106 17.57 0.23 12.28
N ILE A 107 18.72 -0.38 11.98
CA ILE A 107 18.80 -1.58 11.13
C ILE A 107 17.99 -2.73 11.75
N GLY A 108 18.04 -2.89 13.08
CA GLY A 108 17.19 -3.85 13.80
C GLY A 108 15.70 -3.59 13.57
N THR A 109 15.28 -2.32 13.58
CA THR A 109 13.91 -1.90 13.29
C THR A 109 13.51 -2.21 11.85
N LEU A 110 14.37 -1.90 10.87
CA LEU A 110 14.15 -2.22 9.45
C LEU A 110 14.00 -3.74 9.24
N LEU A 111 14.84 -4.56 9.88
CA LEU A 111 14.77 -6.01 9.79
C LEU A 111 13.46 -6.56 10.38
N LYS A 112 13.00 -6.01 11.51
CA LYS A 112 11.71 -6.35 12.11
C LYS A 112 10.56 -6.02 11.16
N ASP A 113 10.59 -4.83 10.56
CA ASP A 113 9.60 -4.39 9.59
C ASP A 113 9.56 -5.30 8.36
N ILE A 114 10.68 -5.50 7.67
CA ILE A 114 10.76 -6.34 6.46
C ILE A 114 10.22 -7.76 6.74
N LYS A 115 10.51 -8.32 7.92
CA LYS A 115 10.08 -9.67 8.29
C LYS A 115 8.60 -9.76 8.66
N HIS A 116 8.08 -8.81 9.41
CA HIS A 116 6.79 -8.96 10.09
C HIS A 116 5.68 -8.03 9.58
N TYR A 117 6.03 -6.83 9.12
CA TYR A 117 5.04 -5.77 8.86
C TYR A 117 5.05 -5.26 7.42
N LYS A 118 6.18 -5.37 6.71
CA LYS A 118 6.35 -5.04 5.29
C LYS A 118 5.84 -3.63 4.95
N THR A 119 6.15 -2.65 5.78
CA THR A 119 5.64 -1.29 5.62
C THR A 119 6.46 -0.43 4.65
N LEU A 120 7.68 -0.86 4.32
CA LEU A 120 8.55 -0.16 3.38
C LEU A 120 8.12 -0.38 1.93
N SER A 121 8.08 0.69 1.14
CA SER A 121 7.83 0.60 -0.30
C SER A 121 8.95 -0.14 -1.04
N ILE A 122 8.64 -0.75 -2.18
CA ILE A 122 9.62 -1.42 -3.06
C ILE A 122 10.80 -0.49 -3.40
N ASN A 123 10.53 0.79 -3.68
CA ASN A 123 11.57 1.78 -3.96
C ASN A 123 12.49 2.02 -2.76
N THR A 124 11.96 1.93 -1.54
CA THR A 124 12.78 2.00 -0.32
C THR A 124 13.61 0.74 -0.17
N LEU A 125 13.01 -0.45 -0.34
CA LEU A 125 13.70 -1.73 -0.26
C LEU A 125 14.86 -1.83 -1.27
N ARG A 126 14.68 -1.33 -2.50
CA ARG A 126 15.74 -1.27 -3.52
C ARG A 126 16.97 -0.49 -3.06
N LYS A 127 16.79 0.59 -2.30
CA LYS A 127 17.90 1.39 -1.74
C LYS A 127 18.61 0.70 -0.57
N LEU A 128 18.00 -0.35 -0.01
CA LEU A 128 18.56 -1.15 1.07
C LEU A 128 19.24 -2.43 0.56
N VAL A 129 19.34 -2.61 -0.75
CA VAL A 129 20.07 -3.72 -1.37
C VAL A 129 21.49 -3.29 -1.65
N LEU A 130 22.47 -4.12 -1.31
CA LEU A 130 23.87 -3.92 -1.71
C LEU A 130 23.95 -3.82 -3.23
N SER A 131 24.62 -2.78 -3.73
CA SER A 131 24.85 -2.63 -5.17
C SER A 131 25.71 -3.79 -5.71
N GLU A 132 25.60 -4.13 -6.99
CA GLU A 132 26.30 -5.28 -7.57
C GLU A 132 27.80 -5.01 -7.85
N LYS A 133 28.30 -3.79 -7.57
CA LYS A 133 29.66 -3.33 -7.90
C LYS A 133 30.70 -3.80 -6.89
N THR A 134 31.53 -4.79 -7.18
CA THR A 134 32.36 -5.63 -6.27
C THR A 134 33.39 -4.98 -5.31
N ASN A 135 33.17 -3.77 -4.77
CA ASN A 135 34.16 -3.02 -3.97
C ASN A 135 33.64 -2.58 -2.58
N ARG A 136 34.55 -2.09 -1.72
CA ARG A 136 34.25 -1.47 -0.40
C ARG A 136 33.15 -0.40 -0.47
N ASP A 137 32.98 0.24 -1.63
CA ASP A 137 32.01 1.31 -1.87
C ASP A 137 30.55 0.87 -1.67
N GLN A 138 30.21 -0.42 -1.86
CA GLN A 138 28.83 -0.90 -1.70
C GLN A 138 28.31 -0.72 -0.28
N TYR A 139 29.16 -0.96 0.74
CA TYR A 139 28.76 -0.82 2.14
C TYR A 139 28.62 0.64 2.53
N ASN A 140 29.50 1.51 2.03
CA ASN A 140 29.41 2.96 2.26
C ASN A 140 28.11 3.53 1.65
N GLU A 141 27.77 3.12 0.43
CA GLU A 141 26.51 3.50 -0.23
C GLU A 141 25.30 3.04 0.60
N LEU A 142 25.32 1.80 1.07
CA LEU A 142 24.24 1.25 1.90
C LEU A 142 24.11 2.00 3.24
N ILE A 143 25.23 2.32 3.90
CA ILE A 143 25.24 3.11 5.14
C ILE A 143 24.61 4.48 4.87
N GLN A 144 25.02 5.17 3.81
CA GLN A 144 24.46 6.47 3.45
C GLN A 144 22.95 6.39 3.15
N ASN A 145 22.50 5.34 2.47
CA ASN A 145 21.08 5.10 2.22
C ASN A 145 20.29 4.87 3.52
N ILE A 146 20.87 4.15 4.49
CA ILE A 146 20.27 3.93 5.81
C ILE A 146 20.18 5.23 6.60
N GLU A 147 21.25 6.03 6.63
CA GLU A 147 21.27 7.33 7.30
C GLU A 147 20.23 8.29 6.72
N ASN A 148 20.17 8.39 5.39
CA ASN A 148 19.18 9.22 4.70
C ASN A 148 17.76 8.74 4.96
N LEU A 149 17.55 7.42 5.02
CA LEU A 149 16.25 6.85 5.37
C LEU A 149 15.87 7.21 6.81
N GLN A 150 16.79 7.02 7.76
CA GLN A 150 16.58 7.32 9.18
C GLN A 150 16.23 8.78 9.42
N ARG A 151 16.96 9.71 8.77
CA ARG A 151 16.67 11.15 8.85
C ARG A 151 15.28 11.49 8.28
N ARG A 152 14.83 10.78 7.24
CA ARG A 152 13.54 11.04 6.59
C ARG A 152 12.34 10.50 7.36
N ILE A 153 12.44 9.30 7.92
CA ILE A 153 11.29 8.60 8.52
C ILE A 153 11.32 8.56 10.05
N GLY A 154 12.46 8.86 10.67
CA GLY A 154 12.66 8.74 12.12
C GLY A 154 13.03 7.33 12.56
N SER A 155 13.71 7.22 13.71
CA SER A 155 14.11 5.92 14.28
C SER A 155 12.93 5.12 14.85
N ASP A 156 11.85 5.79 15.22
CA ASP A 156 10.66 5.22 15.83
C ASP A 156 9.49 5.02 14.84
N TYR A 157 9.74 5.19 13.52
CA TYR A 157 8.72 5.15 12.47
C TYR A 157 7.79 3.93 12.58
N LEU A 158 8.37 2.75 12.83
CA LEU A 158 7.61 1.51 12.92
C LEU A 158 6.65 1.53 14.10
N ASN A 159 7.06 2.08 15.24
CA ASN A 159 6.20 2.22 16.41
C ASN A 159 5.04 3.18 16.13
N VAL A 160 5.31 4.28 15.43
CA VAL A 160 4.28 5.23 15.00
C VAL A 160 3.26 4.57 14.08
N ILE A 161 3.70 3.76 13.11
CA ILE A 161 2.80 3.02 12.20
C ILE A 161 1.96 2.00 12.99
N LEU A 162 2.59 1.22 13.88
CA LEU A 162 1.89 0.20 14.66
C LEU A 162 0.85 0.82 15.60
N LYS A 163 1.18 1.91 16.31
CA LYS A 163 0.23 2.64 17.16
C LYS A 163 -0.95 3.22 16.37
N ARG A 164 -0.73 3.64 15.12
CA ARG A 164 -1.83 4.09 14.25
C ARG A 164 -2.73 2.92 13.86
N THR A 165 -2.16 1.73 13.68
CA THR A 165 -2.89 0.56 13.17
C THR A 165 -3.73 -0.15 14.24
N THR A 166 -3.37 -0.05 15.52
CA THR A 166 -4.14 -0.69 16.61
C THR A 166 -5.58 -0.20 16.73
N ASN A 167 -5.91 0.97 16.18
CA ASN A 167 -7.26 1.55 16.20
C ASN A 167 -7.92 1.60 14.82
N ILE A 168 -7.35 0.95 13.80
CA ILE A 168 -7.93 0.97 12.44
C ILE A 168 -8.94 -0.16 12.32
N ASN A 169 -10.21 0.21 12.27
CA ASN A 169 -11.28 -0.66 11.81
C ASN A 169 -11.36 -0.62 10.28
N ASP A 170 -11.87 -1.69 9.69
CA ASP A 170 -12.21 -1.71 8.27
C ASP A 170 -13.39 -0.74 8.05
N ASP A 171 -13.10 0.43 7.49
CA ASP A 171 -14.06 1.51 7.32
C ASP A 171 -14.44 1.66 5.84
N ILE A 172 -15.74 1.68 5.57
CA ILE A 172 -16.25 2.12 4.28
C ILE A 172 -16.37 3.63 4.36
N ILE A 173 -15.54 4.31 3.58
CA ILE A 173 -15.41 5.77 3.64
C ILE A 173 -16.47 6.40 2.74
N ILE A 174 -16.66 5.88 1.53
CA ILE A 174 -17.60 6.42 0.53
C ILE A 174 -18.22 5.28 -0.27
N ALA A 175 -19.54 5.34 -0.49
CA ALA A 175 -20.26 4.49 -1.43
C ALA A 175 -21.18 5.35 -2.31
N ILE A 176 -20.99 5.29 -3.62
CA ILE A 176 -21.71 6.09 -4.61
C ILE A 176 -22.32 5.16 -5.65
N GLU A 177 -23.56 5.43 -6.02
CA GLU A 177 -24.24 4.78 -7.15
C GLU A 177 -24.35 5.77 -8.30
N ASN A 178 -23.72 5.45 -9.42
CA ASN A 178 -23.87 6.20 -10.66
C ASN A 178 -25.00 5.58 -11.47
N LYS A 179 -25.91 6.42 -11.94
CA LYS A 179 -27.01 6.03 -12.81
C LYS A 179 -26.93 6.78 -14.12
N THR A 180 -27.17 6.07 -15.22
CA THR A 180 -27.53 6.72 -16.48
C THR A 180 -28.91 7.33 -16.29
N SER A 181 -29.03 8.64 -16.51
CA SER A 181 -30.34 9.27 -16.65
C SER A 181 -31.02 8.63 -17.86
N GLU A 182 -32.20 8.04 -17.66
CA GLU A 182 -33.14 7.76 -18.75
C GLU A 182 -33.59 9.06 -19.41
#